data_AF-A0A8T4F6N7-F1
#
_entry.id   AF-A0A8T4F6N7-F1
#
_cell.length_a   1.000
_cell.length_b   1.000
_cell.length_c   1.000
_cell.angle_alpha   90.00
_cell.angle_beta   90.00
_cell.angle_gamma   90.00
#
_symmetry.space_group_name_H-M   'P 1'
#
loop_
_entity.id
_entity.type
_entity.pdbx_description
1 polymer ?
#
loop_
_entity_poly.entity_id
_entity_poly.type
_entity_poly.pdbx_seq_one_letter_code
_entity_poly.pdbx_strand_id
1 'polypeptide(L)'
;MDLDFAVRLSGRPARELTRRDVARALLAVPSGQALVSLGDLRRELLGAGNPLSAPFWESAKATLTQIESGVATVGDVQRWLESTGTEPILLTRSFFVWPDEGERGPIAAEMYERLVSHLEGLVACGTIDVDALATGDSATRKAYEEIQEHWLTAPLDDGRVPGTAVSDEQDAELFAAWDEEEAYALDELLRILGDLPEPPFPAADLRTAAQRLRDTLADEGYPGNVLRACAGFDDGVLPADDEDLWLAVVAGIAAPISDLPEEQDAERFFDLDGELTHEDSVIASLCAIHHADWLAAVTTLVRFGPGVLASPERIARFIADSEDGSDQEEPYDLDATEMLFTAVTPLWARLGVLDRTEVLTPLGWWGLPRALIRAWSHE
;
A
#
# COMPACT_ATOMS: atom_id res chain seq x y z
N MET A 1 -1.58 7.05 38.33
CA MET A 1 -2.12 5.76 37.89
C MET A 1 -2.09 4.80 39.09
N ASP A 2 -3.07 3.92 39.21
CA ASP A 2 -3.24 2.95 40.30
C ASP A 2 -3.57 1.56 39.74
N LEU A 3 -3.57 0.53 40.59
CA LEU A 3 -3.89 -0.84 40.18
C LEU A 3 -5.28 -0.95 39.52
N ASP A 4 -6.27 -0.19 40.02
CA ASP A 4 -7.64 -0.20 39.46
C ASP A 4 -7.66 0.30 38.01
N PHE A 5 -6.84 1.30 37.67
CA PHE A 5 -6.68 1.75 36.28
C PHE A 5 -6.10 0.64 35.39
N ALA A 6 -5.04 -0.04 35.83
CA ALA A 6 -4.42 -1.14 35.06
C ALA A 6 -5.38 -2.32 34.86
N VAL A 7 -6.19 -2.64 35.87
CA VAL A 7 -7.26 -3.66 35.80
C VAL A 7 -8.33 -3.25 34.79
N ARG A 8 -8.80 -1.99 34.83
CA ARG A 8 -9.80 -1.50 33.88
C ARG A 8 -9.30 -1.49 32.44
N LEU A 9 -8.03 -1.08 32.24
CA LEU A 9 -7.45 -0.97 30.90
C LEU A 9 -7.24 -2.34 30.25
N SER A 10 -6.73 -3.31 31.01
CA SER A 10 -6.49 -4.68 30.50
C SER A 10 -7.73 -5.58 30.49
N GLY A 11 -8.77 -5.22 31.25
CA GLY A 11 -9.93 -6.08 31.49
C GLY A 11 -9.63 -7.32 32.35
N ARG A 12 -8.41 -7.43 32.92
CA ARG A 12 -7.96 -8.60 33.70
C ARG A 12 -7.95 -8.29 35.20
N PRO A 13 -8.25 -9.27 36.06
CA PRO A 13 -8.12 -9.07 37.50
C PRO A 13 -6.65 -8.86 37.89
N ALA A 14 -6.40 -8.15 38.98
CA ALA A 14 -5.05 -7.77 39.43
C ALA A 14 -4.04 -8.94 39.50
N ARG A 15 -4.52 -10.13 39.87
CA ARG A 15 -3.72 -11.36 39.99
C ARG A 15 -3.26 -11.95 38.64
N GLU A 16 -3.90 -11.55 37.54
CA GLU A 16 -3.67 -12.06 36.17
C GLU A 16 -3.05 -10.98 35.26
N LEU A 17 -2.72 -9.80 35.78
CA LEU A 17 -2.03 -8.77 35.02
C LEU A 17 -0.63 -9.26 34.59
N THR A 18 -0.35 -9.17 33.30
CA THR A 18 0.96 -9.46 32.73
C THR A 18 1.88 -8.24 32.81
N ARG A 19 3.17 -8.44 32.51
CA ARG A 19 4.13 -7.33 32.35
C ARG A 19 3.71 -6.38 31.23
N ARG A 20 3.16 -6.92 30.13
CA ARG A 20 2.62 -6.15 29.02
C ARG A 20 1.44 -5.28 29.43
N ASP A 21 0.50 -5.83 30.19
CA ASP A 21 -0.66 -5.08 30.71
C ASP A 21 -0.21 -3.89 31.57
N VAL A 22 0.75 -4.11 32.46
CA VAL A 22 1.30 -3.06 33.33
C VAL A 22 2.11 -2.03 32.54
N ALA A 23 2.90 -2.46 31.55
CA ALA A 23 3.66 -1.56 30.69
C ALA A 23 2.74 -0.66 29.85
N ARG A 24 1.70 -1.22 29.22
CA ARG A 24 0.68 -0.46 28.47
C ARG A 24 -0.08 0.51 29.40
N ALA A 25 -0.42 0.11 30.62
CA ALA A 25 -1.04 1.01 31.60
C ALA A 25 -0.13 2.17 32.03
N LEU A 26 1.18 1.95 32.09
CA LEU A 26 2.16 3.01 32.37
C LEU A 26 2.31 3.98 31.20
N LEU A 27 2.21 3.51 29.94
CA LEU A 27 2.27 4.35 28.74
C LEU A 27 0.97 5.11 28.46
N ALA A 28 -0.16 4.62 28.97
CA ALA A 28 -1.47 5.27 28.80
C ALA A 28 -1.66 6.55 29.64
N VAL A 29 -0.66 6.95 30.43
CA VAL A 29 -0.68 8.18 31.24
C VAL A 29 0.61 8.98 31.04
N PRO A 30 0.63 10.30 31.34
CA PRO A 30 1.86 11.09 31.24
C PRO A 30 3.02 10.47 32.05
N SER A 31 4.23 10.45 31.47
CA SER A 31 5.42 9.77 32.04
C SER A 31 5.75 10.23 33.46
N GLY A 32 5.67 11.53 33.75
CA GLY A 32 5.84 12.06 35.12
C GLY A 32 4.83 11.48 36.12
N GLN A 33 3.57 11.29 35.72
CA GLN A 33 2.56 10.65 36.56
C GLN A 33 2.86 9.16 36.75
N ALA A 34 3.25 8.45 35.68
CA ALA A 34 3.62 7.04 35.71
C ALA A 34 4.79 6.80 36.69
N LEU A 35 5.86 7.61 36.60
CA LEU A 35 7.05 7.54 37.45
C LEU A 35 6.73 7.67 38.94
N VAL A 36 5.86 8.62 39.30
CA VAL A 36 5.42 8.82 40.69
C VAL A 36 4.64 7.60 41.20
N SER A 37 3.83 6.97 40.35
CA SER A 37 3.00 5.83 40.74
C SER A 37 3.72 4.48 40.84
N LEU A 38 4.94 4.33 40.31
CA LEU A 38 5.64 3.03 40.25
C LEU A 38 5.76 2.34 41.62
N GLY A 39 6.11 3.09 42.66
CA GLY A 39 6.29 2.55 44.01
C GLY A 39 4.99 2.04 44.64
N ASP A 40 3.88 2.71 44.37
CA ASP A 40 2.57 2.39 44.92
C ASP A 40 1.97 1.20 44.16
N LEU A 41 2.01 1.24 42.83
CA LEU A 41 1.57 0.14 41.98
C LEU A 41 2.31 -1.17 42.28
N ARG A 42 3.64 -1.11 42.50
CA ARG A 42 4.43 -2.28 42.89
C ARG A 42 3.96 -2.88 44.22
N ARG A 43 3.59 -2.05 45.20
CA ARG A 43 3.08 -2.51 46.51
C ARG A 43 1.67 -3.09 46.38
N GLU A 44 0.82 -2.47 45.56
CA GLU A 44 -0.55 -2.94 45.30
C GLU A 44 -0.55 -4.31 44.59
N LEU A 45 0.28 -4.48 43.56
CA LEU A 45 0.45 -5.77 42.86
C LEU A 45 1.00 -6.87 43.78
N LEU A 46 1.96 -6.55 44.63
CA LEU A 46 2.44 -7.47 45.67
C LEU A 46 1.30 -7.85 46.64
N GLY A 47 0.50 -6.87 47.07
CA GLY A 47 -0.67 -7.10 47.93
C GLY A 47 -1.76 -7.94 47.27
N ALA A 48 -1.91 -7.84 45.95
CA ALA A 48 -2.81 -8.66 45.15
C ALA A 48 -2.27 -10.07 44.82
N GLY A 49 -1.05 -10.40 45.26
CA GLY A 49 -0.42 -11.70 45.03
C GLY A 49 0.21 -11.87 43.64
N ASN A 50 0.46 -10.78 42.92
CA ASN A 50 1.09 -10.78 41.59
C ASN A 50 2.37 -9.92 41.55
N PRO A 51 3.44 -10.35 42.25
CA PRO A 51 4.68 -9.58 42.26
C PRO A 51 5.42 -9.69 40.93
N LEU A 52 5.57 -8.55 40.22
CA LEU A 52 6.49 -8.46 39.07
C LEU A 52 7.95 -8.35 39.52
N SER A 53 8.87 -8.80 38.65
CA SER A 53 10.30 -8.91 38.96
C SER A 53 10.99 -7.55 39.10
N ALA A 54 12.14 -7.53 39.78
CA ALA A 54 12.95 -6.32 39.88
C ALA A 54 13.45 -5.81 38.52
N PRO A 55 13.95 -6.66 37.59
CA PRO A 55 14.33 -6.23 36.24
C PRO A 55 13.22 -5.48 35.50
N PHE A 56 11.97 -5.95 35.62
CA PHE A 56 10.82 -5.25 35.02
C PHE A 56 10.68 -3.83 35.58
N TRP A 57 10.66 -3.65 36.91
CA TRP A 57 10.49 -2.33 37.52
C TRP A 57 11.63 -1.35 37.20
N GLU A 58 12.88 -1.83 37.17
CA GLU A 58 14.03 -1.01 36.80
C GLU A 58 13.96 -0.60 35.32
N SER A 59 13.59 -1.52 34.42
CA SER A 59 13.38 -1.21 32.99
C SER A 59 12.26 -0.18 32.79
N ALA A 60 11.11 -0.35 33.45
CA ALA A 60 9.99 0.57 33.39
C ALA A 60 10.39 1.99 33.84
N LYS A 61 11.10 2.10 34.97
CA LYS A 61 11.61 3.38 35.47
C LYS A 61 12.59 4.03 34.49
N ALA A 62 13.50 3.24 33.91
CA ALA A 62 14.49 3.74 32.96
C ALA A 62 13.81 4.30 31.70
N THR A 63 12.92 3.53 31.07
CA THR A 63 12.19 3.94 29.86
C THR A 63 11.32 5.17 30.11
N LEU A 64 10.52 5.18 31.19
CA LEU A 64 9.68 6.33 31.53
C LEU A 64 10.50 7.60 31.83
N THR A 65 11.69 7.46 32.42
CA THR A 65 12.60 8.59 32.64
C THR A 65 13.12 9.15 31.32
N GLN A 66 13.46 8.28 30.36
CA GLN A 66 13.90 8.70 29.03
C GLN A 66 12.79 9.43 28.27
N ILE A 67 11.55 8.92 28.32
CA ILE A 67 10.37 9.58 27.76
C ILE A 67 10.18 10.97 28.38
N GLU A 68 10.18 11.07 29.72
CA GLU A 68 10.00 12.34 30.43
C GLU A 68 11.08 13.36 30.09
N SER A 69 12.31 12.90 29.85
CA SER A 69 13.43 13.76 29.45
C SER A 69 13.46 14.12 27.95
N GLY A 70 12.53 13.57 27.15
CA GLY A 70 12.45 13.82 25.71
C GLY A 70 13.56 13.17 24.88
N VAL A 71 14.24 12.15 25.41
CA VAL A 71 15.35 11.46 24.70
C VAL A 71 14.97 10.08 24.16
N ALA A 72 13.81 9.55 24.55
CA ALA A 72 13.32 8.26 24.06
C ALA A 72 12.81 8.37 22.62
N THR A 73 13.19 7.40 21.79
CA THR A 73 12.58 7.21 20.47
C THR A 73 11.39 6.26 20.55
N VAL A 74 10.51 6.25 19.53
CA VAL A 74 9.43 5.26 19.39
C VAL A 74 10.00 3.84 19.45
N GLY A 75 11.14 3.61 18.78
CA GLY A 75 11.84 2.32 18.79
C GLY A 75 12.37 1.92 20.16
N ASP A 76 12.70 2.85 21.07
CA ASP A 76 13.09 2.51 22.45
C ASP A 76 11.88 2.03 23.26
N VAL A 77 10.73 2.70 23.09
CA VAL A 77 9.47 2.32 23.75
C VAL A 77 8.98 0.95 23.26
N GLN A 78 9.01 0.74 21.95
CA GLN A 78 8.64 -0.54 21.32
C GLN A 78 9.54 -1.68 21.80
N ARG A 79 10.87 -1.49 21.81
CA ARG A 79 11.82 -2.48 22.35
C ARG A 79 11.57 -2.79 23.83
N TRP A 80 11.15 -1.80 24.62
CA TRP A 80 10.78 -2.04 26.01
C TRP A 80 9.50 -2.88 26.13
N LEU A 81 8.45 -2.57 25.36
CA LEU A 81 7.22 -3.37 25.33
C LEU A 81 7.51 -4.82 24.92
N GLU A 82 8.30 -5.04 23.89
CA GLU A 82 8.73 -6.39 23.46
C GLU A 82 9.50 -7.14 24.55
N SER A 83 10.27 -6.44 25.39
CA SER A 83 11.00 -7.06 26.51
C SER A 83 10.09 -7.56 27.64
N THR A 84 8.79 -7.27 27.60
CA THR A 84 7.80 -7.88 28.50
C THR A 84 7.58 -9.37 28.20
N GLY A 85 8.02 -9.86 27.04
CA GLY A 85 7.97 -11.25 26.60
C GLY A 85 6.61 -11.74 26.12
N THR A 86 5.65 -10.82 25.97
CA THR A 86 4.30 -11.12 25.47
C THR A 86 3.81 -10.10 24.43
N GLU A 87 4.57 -9.04 24.18
CA GLU A 87 4.31 -8.11 23.09
C GLU A 87 5.01 -8.61 21.81
N PRO A 88 4.25 -8.87 20.72
CA PRO A 88 4.83 -9.25 19.45
C PRO A 88 5.86 -8.24 18.94
N ILE A 89 6.89 -8.75 18.27
CA ILE A 89 7.89 -7.94 17.57
C ILE A 89 7.23 -7.30 16.34
N LEU A 90 7.36 -5.98 16.21
CA LEU A 90 6.71 -5.22 15.15
C LEU A 90 7.23 -5.58 13.76
N LEU A 91 8.56 -5.68 13.62
CA LEU A 91 9.27 -6.04 12.39
C LEU A 91 10.19 -7.22 12.66
N THR A 92 9.90 -8.36 12.05
CA THR A 92 10.69 -9.61 12.16
C THR A 92 11.88 -9.62 11.18
N ARG A 93 12.79 -10.60 11.29
CA ARG A 93 13.92 -10.71 10.34
C ARG A 93 13.49 -11.15 8.96
N SER A 94 12.37 -11.86 8.87
CA SER A 94 11.72 -12.23 7.62
C SER A 94 10.91 -11.07 7.02
N PHE A 95 11.10 -9.84 7.51
CA PHE A 95 10.44 -8.61 7.04
C PHE A 95 8.91 -8.61 7.17
N PHE A 96 8.34 -9.52 7.95
CA PHE A 96 6.93 -9.44 8.32
C PHE A 96 6.74 -8.24 9.27
N VAL A 97 5.75 -7.40 8.95
CA VAL A 97 5.37 -6.20 9.70
C VAL A 97 3.91 -6.33 10.13
N TRP A 98 3.64 -6.16 11.42
CA TRP A 98 2.27 -6.04 11.89
C TRP A 98 1.69 -4.67 11.54
N PRO A 99 0.42 -4.59 11.09
CA PRO A 99 -0.27 -3.31 11.00
C PRO A 99 -0.35 -2.64 12.38
N ASP A 100 -0.42 -1.30 12.36
CA ASP A 100 -0.62 -0.51 13.57
C ASP A 100 -1.95 -0.89 14.25
N GLU A 101 -2.01 -0.75 15.57
CA GLU A 101 -3.15 -1.27 16.36
C GLU A 101 -4.52 -0.72 15.92
N GLY A 102 -4.55 0.51 15.37
CA GLY A 102 -5.77 1.13 14.83
C GLY A 102 -6.10 0.75 13.39
N GLU A 103 -5.16 0.13 12.67
CA GLU A 103 -5.25 -0.20 11.24
C GLU A 103 -5.35 -1.72 11.01
N ARG A 104 -5.36 -2.53 12.07
CA ARG A 104 -5.52 -3.98 11.95
C ARG A 104 -6.93 -4.33 11.48
N GLY A 105 -7.00 -5.00 10.34
CA GLY A 105 -8.17 -5.77 9.94
C GLY A 105 -8.51 -6.90 10.94
N PRO A 106 -9.68 -7.54 10.79
CA PRO A 106 -10.16 -8.57 11.70
C PRO A 106 -9.22 -9.78 11.83
N ILE A 107 -8.54 -10.20 10.75
CA ILE A 107 -7.60 -11.33 10.76
C ILE A 107 -6.30 -10.92 11.46
N ALA A 108 -5.75 -9.74 11.14
CA ALA A 108 -4.57 -9.20 11.81
C ALA A 108 -4.79 -9.05 13.32
N ALA A 109 -5.96 -8.53 13.74
CA ALA A 109 -6.33 -8.44 15.15
C ALA A 109 -6.43 -9.84 15.80
N GLU A 110 -7.11 -10.78 15.16
CA GLU A 110 -7.24 -12.16 15.65
C GLU A 110 -5.87 -12.84 15.80
N MET A 111 -5.01 -12.77 14.78
CA MET A 111 -3.70 -13.42 14.78
C MET A 111 -2.76 -12.78 15.80
N TYR A 112 -2.80 -11.46 15.94
CA TYR A 112 -2.03 -10.75 16.96
C TYR A 112 -2.45 -11.19 18.37
N GLU A 113 -3.75 -11.30 18.66
CA GLU A 113 -4.25 -11.79 19.96
C GLU A 113 -3.87 -13.25 20.23
N ARG A 114 -3.93 -14.10 19.20
CA ARG A 114 -3.49 -15.51 19.28
C ARG A 114 -2.00 -15.60 19.59
N LEU A 115 -1.17 -14.77 18.96
CA LEU A 115 0.27 -14.73 19.24
C LEU A 115 0.54 -14.26 20.67
N VAL A 116 -0.10 -13.18 21.13
CA VAL A 116 0.01 -12.73 22.53
C VAL A 116 -0.34 -13.87 23.50
N SER A 117 -1.44 -14.58 23.25
CA SER A 117 -1.88 -15.71 24.08
C SER A 117 -0.88 -16.87 24.05
N HIS A 118 -0.29 -17.16 22.89
CA HIS A 118 0.77 -18.17 22.73
C HIS A 118 2.01 -17.80 23.56
N LEU A 119 2.47 -16.55 23.46
CA LEU A 119 3.61 -16.04 24.21
C LEU A 119 3.35 -16.04 25.72
N GLU A 120 2.15 -15.67 26.17
CA GLU A 120 1.73 -15.78 27.57
C GLU A 120 1.84 -17.22 28.08
N GLY A 121 1.41 -18.21 27.28
CA GLY A 121 1.57 -19.62 27.59
C GLY A 121 3.05 -20.04 27.73
N LEU A 122 3.92 -19.55 26.85
CA LEU A 122 5.36 -19.82 26.89
C LEU A 122 6.07 -19.15 28.07
N VAL A 123 5.63 -17.96 28.47
CA VAL A 123 6.09 -17.30 29.70
C VAL A 123 5.64 -18.11 30.92
N ALA A 124 4.38 -18.56 30.96
CA ALA A 124 3.84 -19.31 32.09
C ALA A 124 4.54 -20.67 32.30
N CYS A 125 4.98 -21.34 31.24
CA CYS A 125 5.74 -22.60 31.33
C CYS A 125 7.26 -22.39 31.49
N GLY A 126 7.73 -21.14 31.46
CA GLY A 126 9.14 -20.79 31.68
C GLY A 126 10.05 -20.99 30.46
N THR A 127 9.47 -21.14 29.26
CA THR A 127 10.25 -21.19 28.00
C THR A 127 10.88 -19.83 27.67
N ILE A 128 10.17 -18.74 27.95
CA ILE A 128 10.66 -17.37 27.74
C ILE A 128 11.21 -16.82 29.06
N ASP A 129 12.51 -16.52 29.11
CA ASP A 129 13.13 -15.80 30.23
C ASP A 129 12.87 -14.29 30.10
N VAL A 130 11.76 -13.87 30.67
CA VAL A 130 11.31 -12.47 30.69
C VAL A 130 12.24 -11.53 31.46
N ASP A 131 13.05 -12.03 32.39
CA ASP A 131 14.01 -11.19 33.13
C ASP A 131 15.28 -10.98 32.31
N ALA A 132 15.77 -12.03 31.62
CA ALA A 132 16.86 -11.90 30.67
C ALA A 132 16.48 -10.94 29.52
N LEU A 133 15.26 -11.04 28.98
CA LEU A 133 14.72 -10.08 28.00
C LEU A 133 14.73 -8.65 28.53
N ALA A 134 14.21 -8.41 29.74
CA ALA A 134 14.16 -7.08 30.34
C ALA A 134 15.55 -6.48 30.59
N THR A 135 16.58 -7.31 30.78
CA THR A 135 17.99 -6.86 30.90
C THR A 135 18.71 -6.68 29.56
N GLY A 136 18.05 -6.97 28.43
CA GLY A 136 18.62 -6.83 27.09
C GLY A 136 19.57 -7.94 26.68
N ASP A 137 19.41 -9.15 27.23
CA ASP A 137 20.22 -10.30 26.82
C ASP A 137 19.99 -10.66 25.34
N SER A 138 21.06 -10.63 24.55
CA SER A 138 20.97 -10.77 23.09
C SER A 138 20.59 -12.19 22.64
N ALA A 139 21.02 -13.21 23.39
CA ALA A 139 20.69 -14.60 23.08
C ALA A 139 19.20 -14.88 23.33
N THR A 140 18.67 -14.39 24.46
CA THR A 140 17.26 -14.50 24.81
C THR A 140 16.40 -13.72 23.84
N ARG A 141 16.82 -12.51 23.45
CA ARG A 141 16.13 -11.72 22.42
C ARG A 141 16.05 -12.46 21.09
N LYS A 142 17.15 -13.06 20.66
CA LYS A 142 17.18 -13.87 19.43
C LYS A 142 16.24 -15.07 19.50
N ALA A 143 16.21 -15.78 20.63
CA ALA A 143 15.29 -16.90 20.82
C ALA A 143 13.82 -16.45 20.82
N TYR A 144 13.51 -15.30 21.43
CA TYR A 144 12.16 -14.71 21.42
C TYR A 144 11.68 -14.35 20.02
N GLU A 145 12.58 -13.86 19.17
CA GLU A 145 12.31 -13.57 17.77
C GLU A 145 12.09 -14.86 16.95
N GLU A 146 12.95 -15.87 17.12
CA GLU A 146 12.82 -17.17 16.45
C GLU A 146 11.49 -17.88 16.79
N ILE A 147 11.01 -17.77 18.03
CA ILE A 147 9.69 -18.31 18.43
C ILE A 147 8.57 -17.69 17.62
N GLN A 148 8.60 -16.37 17.43
CA GLN A 148 7.54 -15.64 16.71
C GLN A 148 7.62 -15.88 15.21
N GLU A 149 8.82 -15.90 14.63
CA GLU A 149 9.01 -16.27 13.21
C GLU A 149 8.49 -17.67 12.93
N HIS A 150 8.79 -18.63 13.81
CA HIS A 150 8.25 -19.97 13.67
C HIS A 150 6.72 -19.99 13.78
N TRP A 151 6.14 -19.23 14.72
CA TRP A 151 4.69 -19.15 14.88
C TRP A 151 4.01 -18.53 13.65
N LEU A 152 4.59 -17.49 13.06
CA LEU A 152 4.07 -16.81 11.87
C LEU A 152 4.08 -17.70 10.62
N THR A 153 5.04 -18.63 10.54
CA THR A 153 5.26 -19.49 9.35
C THR A 153 4.69 -20.89 9.49
N ALA A 154 4.38 -21.34 10.70
CA ALA A 154 3.79 -22.65 10.96
C ALA A 154 2.26 -22.62 10.81
N PRO A 155 1.64 -23.65 10.23
CA PRO A 155 0.19 -23.76 10.19
C PRO A 155 -0.37 -23.96 11.61
N LEU A 156 -1.43 -23.22 11.93
CA LEU A 156 -2.20 -23.38 13.15
C LEU A 156 -3.14 -24.60 13.06
N ASP A 157 -3.82 -24.93 14.16
CA ASP A 157 -4.78 -26.05 14.23
C ASP A 157 -5.94 -25.92 13.22
N ASP A 158 -6.26 -24.70 12.78
CA ASP A 158 -7.27 -24.41 11.77
C ASP A 158 -6.72 -24.43 10.33
N GLY A 159 -5.43 -24.73 10.16
CA GLY A 159 -4.75 -24.85 8.87
C GLY A 159 -4.20 -23.53 8.31
N ARG A 160 -4.54 -22.38 8.89
CA ARG A 160 -4.02 -21.08 8.45
C ARG A 160 -2.55 -20.92 8.85
N VAL A 161 -1.76 -20.32 7.97
CA VAL A 161 -0.42 -19.82 8.29
C VAL A 161 -0.58 -18.35 8.66
N PRO A 162 -0.28 -17.90 9.90
CA PRO A 162 -0.63 -16.56 10.35
C PRO A 162 -0.02 -15.43 9.52
N GLY A 163 1.26 -15.55 9.13
CA GLY A 163 1.94 -14.54 8.32
C GLY A 163 1.24 -14.36 6.98
N THR A 164 0.96 -15.45 6.27
CA THR A 164 0.21 -15.43 5.00
C THR A 164 -1.19 -14.88 5.18
N ALA A 165 -1.94 -15.33 6.19
CA ALA A 165 -3.32 -14.89 6.40
C ALA A 165 -3.44 -13.39 6.69
N VAL A 166 -2.45 -12.80 7.36
CA VAL A 166 -2.40 -11.34 7.60
C VAL A 166 -2.00 -10.61 6.33
N SER A 167 -1.00 -11.09 5.59
CA SER A 167 -0.61 -10.50 4.30
C SER A 167 -1.77 -10.53 3.29
N ASP A 168 -2.48 -11.65 3.18
CA ASP A 168 -3.66 -11.79 2.31
C ASP A 168 -4.77 -10.77 2.66
N GLU A 169 -4.97 -10.47 3.95
CA GLU A 169 -5.92 -9.45 4.39
C GLU A 169 -5.46 -8.05 3.97
N GLN A 170 -4.19 -7.72 4.18
CA GLN A 170 -3.63 -6.42 3.80
C GLN A 170 -3.68 -6.22 2.27
N ASP A 171 -3.37 -7.26 1.50
CA ASP A 171 -3.46 -7.23 0.05
C ASP A 171 -4.93 -7.02 -0.39
N ALA A 172 -5.88 -7.71 0.23
CA ALA A 172 -7.30 -7.53 -0.07
C ALA A 172 -7.80 -6.11 0.28
N GLU A 173 -7.34 -5.53 1.39
CA GLU A 173 -7.66 -4.14 1.75
C GLU A 173 -7.05 -3.14 0.75
N LEU A 174 -5.81 -3.38 0.31
CA LEU A 174 -5.16 -2.58 -0.72
C LEU A 174 -5.90 -2.63 -2.06
N PHE A 175 -6.27 -3.84 -2.52
CA PHE A 175 -7.05 -4.01 -3.74
C PHE A 175 -8.42 -3.35 -3.63
N ALA A 176 -9.10 -3.46 -2.48
CA ALA A 176 -10.38 -2.81 -2.27
C ALA A 176 -10.27 -1.27 -2.32
N ALA A 177 -9.21 -0.70 -1.74
CA ALA A 177 -8.95 0.74 -1.83
C ALA A 177 -8.71 1.18 -3.29
N TRP A 178 -7.95 0.40 -4.06
CA TRP A 178 -7.77 0.65 -5.50
C TRP A 178 -9.08 0.56 -6.28
N ASP A 179 -9.92 -0.43 -6.03
CA ASP A 179 -11.25 -0.56 -6.65
C ASP A 179 -12.16 0.64 -6.31
N GLU A 180 -12.10 1.14 -5.07
CA GLU A 180 -12.83 2.34 -4.66
C GLU A 180 -12.34 3.61 -5.39
N GLU A 181 -11.02 3.79 -5.55
CA GLU A 181 -10.44 4.88 -6.32
C GLU A 181 -10.85 4.82 -7.80
N GLU A 182 -10.79 3.63 -8.41
CA GLU A 182 -11.22 3.40 -9.78
C GLU A 182 -12.70 3.74 -9.97
N ALA A 183 -13.57 3.23 -9.08
CA ALA A 183 -15.00 3.49 -9.12
C ALA A 183 -15.33 4.99 -8.94
N TYR A 184 -14.61 5.67 -8.04
CA TYR A 184 -14.75 7.11 -7.85
C TYR A 184 -14.32 7.89 -9.10
N ALA A 185 -13.18 7.53 -9.70
CA ALA A 185 -12.68 8.16 -10.92
C ALA A 185 -13.65 7.96 -12.10
N LEU A 186 -14.25 6.78 -12.22
CA LEU A 186 -15.28 6.49 -13.23
C LEU A 186 -16.55 7.33 -13.02
N ASP A 187 -17.08 7.40 -11.79
CA ASP A 187 -18.28 8.21 -11.50
C ASP A 187 -18.04 9.69 -11.80
N GLU A 188 -16.87 10.21 -11.41
CA GLU A 188 -16.48 11.59 -11.66
C GLU A 188 -16.27 11.87 -13.15
N LEU A 189 -15.66 10.94 -13.90
CA LEU A 189 -15.54 11.03 -15.35
C LEU A 189 -16.92 11.10 -16.00
N LEU A 190 -17.82 10.18 -15.67
CA LEU A 190 -19.18 10.14 -16.21
C LEU A 190 -19.96 11.42 -15.89
N ARG A 191 -19.81 11.94 -14.66
CA ARG A 191 -20.41 13.21 -14.23
C ARG A 191 -19.91 14.37 -15.10
N ILE A 192 -18.59 14.49 -15.30
CA ILE A 192 -17.99 15.56 -16.11
C ILE A 192 -18.44 15.45 -17.56
N LEU A 193 -18.45 14.25 -18.13
CA LEU A 193 -18.88 14.03 -19.52
C LEU A 193 -20.36 14.35 -19.73
N GLY A 194 -21.21 14.13 -18.72
CA GLY A 194 -22.62 14.51 -18.76
C GLY A 194 -22.87 16.01 -18.96
N ASP A 195 -21.92 16.85 -18.55
CA ASP A 195 -21.98 18.31 -18.70
C ASP A 195 -21.37 18.82 -20.02
N LEU A 196 -20.73 17.95 -20.79
CA LEU A 196 -20.00 18.30 -22.02
C LEU A 196 -20.76 17.86 -23.28
N PRO A 197 -20.57 18.57 -24.41
CA PRO A 197 -21.17 18.16 -25.67
C PRO A 197 -20.57 16.83 -26.14
N GLU A 198 -21.42 15.92 -26.64
CA GLU A 198 -20.96 14.65 -27.18
C GLU A 198 -20.07 14.88 -28.42
N PRO A 199 -18.84 14.33 -28.45
CA PRO A 199 -17.94 14.48 -29.59
C PRO A 199 -18.45 13.69 -30.80
N PRO A 200 -18.31 14.21 -32.04
CA PRO A 200 -18.74 13.52 -33.24
C PRO A 200 -17.91 12.26 -33.49
N PHE A 201 -18.55 11.21 -34.01
CA PHE A 201 -17.88 9.94 -34.33
C PHE A 201 -16.88 10.09 -35.50
N PRO A 202 -15.56 9.88 -35.30
CA PRO A 202 -14.53 10.13 -36.30
C PRO A 202 -14.22 8.89 -37.15
N ALA A 203 -15.22 8.39 -37.89
CA ALA A 203 -15.16 7.10 -38.58
C ALA A 203 -13.95 6.90 -39.53
N ALA A 204 -13.55 7.94 -40.25
CA ALA A 204 -12.45 7.86 -41.21
C ALA A 204 -11.08 7.82 -40.49
N ASP A 205 -10.94 8.59 -39.42
CA ASP A 205 -9.72 8.64 -38.62
C ASP A 205 -9.56 7.33 -37.84
N LEU A 206 -10.64 6.81 -37.25
CA LEU A 206 -10.66 5.52 -36.56
C LEU A 206 -10.21 4.38 -37.47
N ARG A 207 -10.79 4.26 -38.67
CA ARG A 207 -10.40 3.21 -39.63
C ARG A 207 -8.91 3.29 -40.00
N THR A 208 -8.42 4.51 -40.19
CA THR A 208 -7.01 4.75 -40.53
C THR A 208 -6.09 4.38 -39.37
N ALA A 209 -6.47 4.74 -38.14
CA ALA A 209 -5.75 4.38 -36.93
C ALA A 209 -5.77 2.88 -36.66
N ALA A 210 -6.92 2.21 -36.80
CA ALA A 210 -7.08 0.77 -36.61
C ALA A 210 -6.23 -0.04 -37.61
N GLN A 211 -6.18 0.37 -38.88
CA GLN A 211 -5.30 -0.28 -39.87
C GLN A 211 -3.83 -0.18 -39.45
N ARG A 212 -3.37 1.03 -39.09
CA ARG A 212 -1.99 1.25 -38.60
C ARG A 212 -1.68 0.46 -37.33
N LEU A 213 -2.67 0.34 -36.45
CA LEU A 213 -2.55 -0.40 -35.20
C LEU A 213 -2.37 -1.88 -35.47
N ARG A 214 -3.17 -2.48 -36.38
CA ARG A 214 -2.97 -3.89 -36.79
C ARG A 214 -1.58 -4.15 -37.34
N ASP A 215 -1.08 -3.25 -38.18
CA ASP A 215 0.28 -3.37 -38.72
C ASP A 215 1.32 -3.28 -37.57
N THR A 216 1.13 -2.36 -36.63
CA THR A 216 2.03 -2.19 -35.47
C THR A 216 2.01 -3.38 -34.51
N LEU A 217 0.83 -3.98 -34.26
CA LEU A 217 0.68 -5.16 -33.41
C LEU A 217 1.17 -6.44 -34.08
N ALA A 218 1.40 -6.45 -35.39
CA ALA A 218 1.99 -7.57 -36.11
C ALA A 218 3.52 -7.56 -36.05
N ASP A 219 4.13 -6.39 -35.86
CA ASP A 219 5.58 -6.24 -35.72
C ASP A 219 6.07 -6.71 -34.35
N GLU A 220 7.29 -7.25 -34.29
CA GLU A 220 7.97 -7.57 -33.03
C GLU A 220 8.68 -6.34 -32.47
N GLY A 221 8.62 -6.17 -31.16
CA GLY A 221 9.30 -5.09 -30.44
C GLY A 221 8.45 -3.84 -30.24
N TYR A 222 9.10 -2.78 -29.75
CA TYR A 222 8.43 -1.53 -29.40
C TYR A 222 7.90 -0.77 -30.63
N PRO A 223 6.68 -0.22 -30.60
CA PRO A 223 5.73 -0.25 -29.48
C PRO A 223 4.74 -1.43 -29.51
N GLY A 224 4.82 -2.32 -30.51
CA GLY A 224 3.87 -3.42 -30.72
C GLY A 224 3.73 -4.35 -29.51
N ASN A 225 4.86 -4.77 -28.91
CA ASN A 225 4.87 -5.60 -27.71
C ASN A 225 4.13 -4.94 -26.54
N VAL A 226 4.48 -3.69 -26.21
CA VAL A 226 3.84 -2.93 -25.12
C VAL A 226 2.34 -2.81 -25.33
N LEU A 227 1.91 -2.47 -26.56
CA LEU A 227 0.48 -2.33 -26.87
C LEU A 227 -0.28 -3.66 -26.80
N ARG A 228 0.36 -4.80 -27.13
CA ARG A 228 -0.23 -6.14 -26.95
C ARG A 228 -0.38 -6.48 -25.47
N ALA A 229 0.67 -6.28 -24.67
CA ALA A 229 0.66 -6.54 -23.24
C ALA A 229 -0.40 -5.70 -22.50
N CYS A 230 -0.44 -4.39 -22.78
CA CYS A 230 -1.43 -3.48 -22.25
C CYS A 230 -2.88 -3.92 -22.54
N ALA A 231 -3.12 -4.45 -23.75
CA ALA A 231 -4.44 -4.84 -24.22
C ALA A 231 -4.79 -6.33 -24.00
N GLY A 232 -3.90 -7.12 -23.40
CA GLY A 232 -4.09 -8.56 -23.19
C GLY A 232 -4.13 -9.38 -24.49
N PHE A 233 -3.36 -8.99 -25.51
CA PHE A 233 -3.35 -9.62 -26.84
C PHE A 233 -2.17 -10.57 -27.10
N ASP A 234 -1.32 -10.86 -26.10
CA ASP A 234 -0.11 -11.66 -26.30
C ASP A 234 -0.39 -13.08 -26.82
N ASP A 235 -1.52 -13.68 -26.44
CA ASP A 235 -1.97 -15.01 -26.89
C ASP A 235 -3.28 -14.97 -27.70
N GLY A 236 -3.78 -13.77 -28.04
CA GLY A 236 -5.14 -13.53 -28.49
C GLY A 236 -5.33 -13.33 -30.00
N VAL A 237 -6.56 -13.59 -30.49
CA VAL A 237 -7.01 -13.13 -31.81
C VAL A 237 -7.42 -11.66 -31.70
N LEU A 238 -6.80 -10.80 -32.50
CA LEU A 238 -7.15 -9.37 -32.53
C LEU A 238 -8.62 -9.16 -32.92
N PRO A 239 -9.34 -8.21 -32.28
CA PRO A 239 -10.69 -7.85 -32.68
C PRO A 239 -10.80 -7.45 -34.16
N ALA A 240 -11.83 -7.98 -34.82
CA ALA A 240 -12.11 -7.68 -36.23
C ALA A 240 -12.73 -6.28 -36.40
N ASP A 241 -13.47 -5.82 -35.39
CA ASP A 241 -14.05 -4.48 -35.37
C ASP A 241 -12.99 -3.42 -35.04
N ASP A 242 -13.01 -2.31 -35.77
CA ASP A 242 -12.01 -1.24 -35.66
C ASP A 242 -12.16 -0.45 -34.35
N GLU A 243 -13.40 -0.25 -33.90
CA GLU A 243 -13.70 0.46 -32.66
C GLU A 243 -13.28 -0.37 -31.46
N ASP A 244 -13.65 -1.65 -31.41
CA ASP A 244 -13.25 -2.56 -30.33
C ASP A 244 -11.73 -2.71 -30.24
N LEU A 245 -11.05 -2.91 -31.37
CA LEU A 245 -9.59 -3.03 -31.40
C LEU A 245 -8.92 -1.76 -30.84
N TRP A 246 -9.35 -0.60 -31.33
CA TRP A 246 -8.71 0.66 -30.96
C TRP A 246 -8.99 1.03 -29.50
N LEU A 247 -10.25 0.89 -29.05
CA LEU A 247 -10.62 1.19 -27.67
C LEU A 247 -9.96 0.24 -26.67
N ALA A 248 -9.85 -1.06 -26.98
CA ALA A 248 -9.15 -2.01 -26.11
C ALA A 248 -7.68 -1.62 -25.89
N VAL A 249 -6.97 -1.22 -26.95
CA VAL A 249 -5.56 -0.82 -26.83
C VAL A 249 -5.40 0.51 -26.10
N VAL A 250 -6.26 1.50 -26.36
CA VAL A 250 -6.18 2.80 -25.65
C VAL A 250 -6.56 2.63 -24.18
N ALA A 251 -7.56 1.81 -23.87
CA ALA A 251 -7.95 1.49 -22.49
C ALA A 251 -6.80 0.80 -21.74
N GLY A 252 -6.15 -0.17 -22.39
CA GLY A 252 -5.00 -0.88 -21.84
C GLY A 252 -3.79 0.01 -21.52
N ILE A 253 -3.65 1.19 -22.14
CA ILE A 253 -2.59 2.13 -21.75
C ILE A 253 -2.89 2.78 -20.39
N ALA A 254 -4.16 2.98 -20.06
CA ALA A 254 -4.59 3.60 -18.80
C ALA A 254 -4.75 2.58 -17.67
N ALA A 255 -5.13 1.34 -18.00
CA ALA A 255 -5.16 0.20 -17.09
C ALA A 255 -4.49 -1.00 -17.76
N PRO A 256 -3.14 -1.08 -17.73
CA PRO A 256 -2.42 -2.20 -18.32
C PRO A 256 -2.87 -3.53 -17.73
N ILE A 257 -3.30 -4.46 -18.58
CA ILE A 257 -3.74 -5.81 -18.18
C ILE A 257 -2.56 -6.67 -17.71
N SER A 258 -1.32 -6.27 -18.03
CA SER A 258 -0.13 -7.09 -17.85
C SER A 258 -0.09 -7.75 -16.48
N ASP A 259 -0.21 -9.07 -16.47
CA ASP A 259 0.38 -9.94 -15.47
C ASP A 259 1.86 -9.58 -15.43
N LEU A 260 2.27 -8.73 -14.49
CA LEU A 260 3.68 -8.71 -14.11
C LEU A 260 4.01 -10.16 -13.76
N PRO A 261 5.03 -10.76 -14.38
CA PRO A 261 5.23 -12.20 -14.27
C PRO A 261 5.29 -12.57 -12.77
N GLU A 262 4.46 -13.57 -12.41
CA GLU A 262 4.33 -14.08 -11.05
C GLU A 262 5.70 -14.23 -10.38
N GLU A 263 5.75 -14.04 -9.05
CA GLU A 263 6.88 -13.99 -8.09
C GLU A 263 8.20 -14.71 -8.43
N GLN A 264 8.20 -15.70 -9.33
CA GLN A 264 9.39 -16.35 -9.88
C GLN A 264 10.25 -15.44 -10.79
N ASP A 265 9.71 -14.36 -11.37
CA ASP A 265 10.50 -13.34 -12.08
C ASP A 265 10.73 -12.06 -11.25
N ALA A 266 10.21 -11.98 -10.02
CA ALA A 266 10.51 -10.89 -9.11
C ALA A 266 12.03 -10.81 -8.81
N GLU A 267 12.75 -11.94 -8.85
CA GLU A 267 14.22 -11.98 -8.78
C GLU A 267 14.91 -11.11 -9.85
N ARG A 268 14.26 -10.90 -11.00
CA ARG A 268 14.75 -10.05 -12.10
C ARG A 268 14.50 -8.56 -11.84
N PHE A 269 13.45 -8.23 -11.09
CA PHE A 269 13.19 -6.89 -10.55
C PHE A 269 14.04 -6.57 -9.31
N PHE A 270 14.49 -7.60 -8.57
CA PHE A 270 15.43 -7.47 -7.45
C PHE A 270 16.91 -7.46 -7.87
N ASP A 271 17.22 -7.66 -9.15
CA ASP A 271 18.53 -7.31 -9.71
C ASP A 271 18.64 -5.78 -9.78
N LEU A 272 18.94 -5.17 -8.63
CA LEU A 272 19.15 -3.72 -8.48
C LEU A 272 20.29 -3.19 -9.38
N ASP A 273 21.08 -4.07 -10.00
CA ASP A 273 22.14 -3.76 -10.95
C ASP A 273 21.74 -4.03 -12.43
N GLY A 274 20.54 -4.57 -12.69
CA GLY A 274 20.02 -4.88 -14.03
C GLY A 274 19.22 -3.73 -14.63
N GLU A 275 19.61 -3.23 -15.81
CA GLU A 275 18.80 -2.24 -16.53
C GLU A 275 17.51 -2.91 -17.05
N LEU A 276 16.34 -2.41 -16.62
CA LEU A 276 15.04 -2.77 -17.20
C LEU A 276 15.08 -2.60 -18.72
N THR A 277 14.41 -3.48 -19.46
CA THR A 277 14.24 -3.24 -20.89
C THR A 277 13.42 -1.96 -21.11
N HIS A 278 13.56 -1.34 -22.28
CA HIS A 278 12.76 -0.16 -22.59
C HIS A 278 11.25 -0.43 -22.52
N GLU A 279 10.81 -1.64 -22.89
CA GLU A 279 9.41 -2.05 -22.87
C GLU A 279 8.89 -2.19 -21.43
N ASP A 280 9.66 -2.85 -20.56
CA ASP A 280 9.32 -3.00 -19.13
C ASP A 280 9.28 -1.64 -18.42
N SER A 281 10.24 -0.76 -18.73
CA SER A 281 10.27 0.60 -18.19
C SER A 281 9.04 1.43 -18.61
N VAL A 282 8.55 1.25 -19.84
CA VAL A 282 7.33 1.91 -20.31
C VAL A 282 6.11 1.36 -19.58
N ILE A 283 5.96 0.03 -19.46
CA ILE A 283 4.84 -0.59 -18.73
C ILE A 283 4.84 -0.15 -17.26
N ALA A 284 5.99 -0.18 -16.59
CA ALA A 284 6.12 0.28 -15.22
C ALA A 284 5.71 1.76 -15.06
N SER A 285 6.06 2.61 -16.03
CA SER A 285 5.63 4.01 -16.04
C SER A 285 4.12 4.16 -16.21
N LEU A 286 3.48 3.31 -17.02
CA LEU A 286 2.02 3.32 -17.20
C LEU A 286 1.30 2.89 -15.92
N CYS A 287 1.76 1.82 -15.26
CA CYS A 287 1.18 1.33 -13.99
C CYS A 287 1.38 2.30 -12.82
N ALA A 288 2.35 3.21 -12.92
CA ALA A 288 2.63 4.21 -11.88
C ALA A 288 1.74 5.47 -11.99
N ILE A 289 0.95 5.63 -13.05
CA ILE A 289 0.05 6.78 -13.20
C ILE A 289 -1.23 6.53 -12.41
N HIS A 290 -1.58 7.44 -11.50
CA HIS A 290 -2.77 7.30 -10.67
C HIS A 290 -4.06 7.57 -11.44
N HIS A 291 -5.18 7.00 -10.96
CA HIS A 291 -6.52 7.23 -11.50
C HIS A 291 -6.88 8.72 -11.55
N ALA A 292 -6.49 9.49 -10.53
CA ALA A 292 -6.69 10.93 -10.46
C ALA A 292 -5.95 11.69 -11.57
N ASP A 293 -4.71 11.30 -11.87
CA ASP A 293 -3.90 11.90 -12.93
C ASP A 293 -4.52 11.63 -14.32
N TRP A 294 -4.94 10.38 -14.56
CA TRP A 294 -5.65 9.99 -15.78
C TRP A 294 -6.95 10.78 -15.96
N LEU A 295 -7.74 10.88 -14.89
CA LEU A 295 -8.99 11.64 -14.87
C LEU A 295 -8.74 13.12 -15.17
N ALA A 296 -7.79 13.76 -14.49
CA ALA A 296 -7.46 15.16 -14.66
C ALA A 296 -6.95 15.47 -16.08
N ALA A 297 -6.03 14.64 -16.59
CA ALA A 297 -5.49 14.76 -17.93
C ALA A 297 -6.61 14.66 -18.98
N VAL A 298 -7.39 13.58 -18.96
CA VAL A 298 -8.40 13.32 -19.99
C VAL A 298 -9.57 14.30 -19.89
N THR A 299 -10.07 14.61 -18.69
CA THR A 299 -11.18 15.58 -18.55
C THR A 299 -10.78 16.97 -19.02
N THR A 300 -9.55 17.40 -18.75
CA THR A 300 -9.03 18.69 -19.23
C THR A 300 -8.90 18.71 -20.75
N LEU A 301 -8.32 17.66 -21.34
CA LEU A 301 -8.23 17.52 -22.80
C LEU A 301 -9.61 17.52 -23.46
N VAL A 302 -10.59 16.81 -22.89
CA VAL A 302 -11.96 16.74 -23.43
C VAL A 302 -12.69 18.08 -23.32
N ARG A 303 -12.47 18.85 -22.25
CA ARG A 303 -13.01 20.21 -22.08
C ARG A 303 -12.47 21.19 -23.13
N PHE A 304 -11.18 21.11 -23.45
CA PHE A 304 -10.58 21.96 -24.49
C PHE A 304 -10.94 21.51 -25.91
N GLY A 305 -11.09 20.21 -26.13
CA GLY A 305 -11.41 19.63 -27.42
C GLY A 305 -10.24 19.62 -28.41
N PRO A 306 -10.48 19.24 -29.68
CA PRO A 306 -9.42 19.04 -30.67
C PRO A 306 -8.63 20.33 -30.92
N GLY A 307 -7.31 20.21 -31.09
CA GLY A 307 -6.42 21.35 -31.29
C GLY A 307 -5.66 21.80 -30.05
N VAL A 308 -5.95 21.24 -28.87
CA VAL A 308 -5.17 21.50 -27.65
C VAL A 308 -3.83 20.75 -27.67
N LEU A 309 -2.77 21.41 -27.20
CA LEU A 309 -1.46 20.77 -27.00
C LEU A 309 -1.54 19.82 -25.80
N ALA A 310 -1.06 18.60 -25.99
CA ALA A 310 -1.03 17.51 -25.03
C ALA A 310 0.39 16.91 -24.94
N SER A 311 1.41 17.76 -24.88
CA SER A 311 2.77 17.35 -24.56
C SER A 311 2.86 16.88 -23.09
N PRO A 312 3.86 16.06 -22.70
CA PRO A 312 4.01 15.60 -21.32
C PRO A 312 4.01 16.75 -20.30
N GLU A 313 4.76 17.83 -20.59
CA GLU A 313 4.86 19.02 -19.73
C GLU A 313 3.48 19.71 -19.60
N ARG A 314 2.70 19.68 -20.68
CA ARG A 314 1.39 20.33 -20.70
C ARG A 314 0.35 19.51 -19.93
N ILE A 315 0.41 18.18 -20.03
CA ILE A 315 -0.44 17.26 -19.27
C ILE A 315 -0.14 17.36 -17.78
N ALA A 316 1.14 17.30 -17.38
CA ALA A 316 1.54 17.46 -15.98
C ALA A 316 0.98 18.75 -15.36
N ARG A 317 1.00 19.85 -16.12
CA ARG A 317 0.39 21.11 -15.67
C ARG A 317 -1.13 21.08 -15.62
N PHE A 318 -1.81 20.37 -16.51
CA PHE A 318 -3.26 20.18 -16.40
C PHE A 318 -3.64 19.44 -15.13
N ILE A 319 -2.83 18.46 -14.73
CA ILE A 319 -3.07 17.69 -13.51
C ILE A 319 -2.84 18.55 -12.28
N ALA A 320 -1.69 19.24 -12.20
CA ALA A 320 -1.41 20.16 -11.10
C ALA A 320 -2.45 21.29 -10.97
N ASP A 321 -2.95 21.85 -12.08
CA ASP A 321 -4.01 22.87 -12.07
C ASP A 321 -5.38 22.31 -11.61
N SER A 322 -5.58 20.98 -11.63
CA SER A 322 -6.84 20.32 -11.24
C SER A 322 -6.92 20.00 -9.75
N GLU A 323 -5.77 19.85 -9.08
CA GLU A 323 -5.66 19.55 -7.65
C GLU A 323 -5.76 20.79 -6.75
N ASP A 324 -5.84 21.98 -7.35
CA ASP A 324 -5.85 23.30 -6.72
C ASP A 324 -7.15 23.50 -5.90
N GLY A 325 -7.22 22.81 -4.76
CA GLY A 325 -8.38 22.72 -3.87
C GLY A 325 -8.24 21.77 -2.68
N SER A 326 -7.22 20.91 -2.64
CA SER A 326 -6.90 20.11 -1.45
C SER A 326 -5.74 20.75 -0.67
N ASP A 327 -5.92 20.93 0.65
CA ASP A 327 -4.88 21.41 1.58
C ASP A 327 -3.77 20.33 1.72
N GLN A 328 -3.07 19.99 0.63
CA GLN A 328 -1.93 19.08 0.68
C GLN A 328 -0.70 19.81 1.20
N GLU A 329 -0.06 19.25 2.23
CA GLU A 329 1.11 19.82 2.89
C GLU A 329 2.39 19.68 2.04
N GLU A 330 2.36 18.87 0.97
CA GLU A 330 3.49 18.65 0.06
C GLU A 330 3.24 19.23 -1.34
N PRO A 331 4.24 19.90 -1.96
CA PRO A 331 4.11 20.44 -3.31
C PRO A 331 4.06 19.30 -4.34
N TYR A 332 3.08 19.36 -5.25
CA TYR A 332 2.93 18.42 -6.36
C TYR A 332 4.22 18.31 -7.20
N ASP A 333 4.69 17.07 -7.44
CA ASP A 333 5.89 16.80 -8.22
C ASP A 333 5.56 16.79 -9.73
N LEU A 334 5.62 17.98 -10.32
CA LEU A 334 5.43 18.21 -11.75
C LEU A 334 6.44 17.42 -12.60
N ASP A 335 7.69 17.32 -12.16
CA ASP A 335 8.76 16.69 -12.93
C ASP A 335 8.56 15.17 -12.98
N ALA A 336 8.12 14.56 -11.87
CA ALA A 336 7.77 13.15 -11.83
C ALA A 336 6.57 12.84 -12.75
N THR A 337 5.53 13.65 -12.69
CA THR A 337 4.33 13.49 -13.52
C THR A 337 4.64 13.62 -15.02
N GLU A 338 5.44 14.63 -15.39
CA GLU A 338 5.93 14.81 -16.76
C GLU A 338 6.69 13.58 -17.26
N MET A 339 7.54 12.99 -16.41
CA MET A 339 8.30 11.79 -16.74
C MET A 339 7.39 10.60 -17.05
N LEU A 340 6.33 10.38 -16.26
CA LEU A 340 5.37 9.31 -16.50
C LEU A 340 4.64 9.49 -17.84
N PHE A 341 4.17 10.71 -18.13
CA PHE A 341 3.47 10.99 -19.39
C PHE A 341 4.38 11.00 -20.63
N THR A 342 5.70 11.03 -20.46
CA THR A 342 6.67 10.80 -21.56
C THR A 342 6.56 9.38 -22.13
N ALA A 343 6.10 8.41 -21.34
CA ALA A 343 5.78 7.06 -21.82
C ALA A 343 4.44 7.00 -22.58
N VAL A 344 3.49 7.87 -22.22
CA VAL A 344 2.11 7.88 -22.75
C VAL A 344 2.01 8.56 -24.11
N THR A 345 2.54 9.79 -24.25
CA THR A 345 2.31 10.61 -25.45
C THR A 345 2.81 9.98 -26.75
N PRO A 346 3.94 9.22 -26.80
CA PRO A 346 4.36 8.52 -28.01
C PRO A 346 3.37 7.43 -28.41
N LEU A 347 2.84 6.66 -27.45
CA LEU A 347 1.85 5.61 -27.72
C LEU A 347 0.54 6.23 -28.24
N TRP A 348 0.09 7.31 -27.62
CA TRP A 348 -1.08 8.08 -28.08
C TRP A 348 -0.90 8.63 -29.50
N ALA A 349 0.28 9.15 -29.85
CA ALA A 349 0.58 9.61 -31.21
C ALA A 349 0.58 8.44 -32.22
N ARG A 350 1.04 7.25 -31.81
CA ARG A 350 0.98 6.03 -32.64
C ARG A 350 -0.45 5.54 -32.85
N LEU A 351 -1.34 5.76 -31.89
CA LEU A 351 -2.77 5.45 -31.97
C LEU A 351 -3.61 6.52 -32.67
N GLY A 352 -3.03 7.69 -32.94
CA GLY A 352 -3.73 8.82 -33.55
C GLY A 352 -4.62 9.60 -32.56
N VAL A 353 -4.48 9.34 -31.26
CA VAL A 353 -5.05 10.20 -30.20
C VAL A 353 -4.46 11.60 -30.32
N LEU A 354 -3.14 11.67 -30.50
CA LEU A 354 -2.38 12.89 -30.79
C LEU A 354 -1.88 12.87 -32.23
N ASP A 355 -1.70 14.06 -32.80
CA ASP A 355 -0.96 14.20 -34.05
C ASP A 355 0.57 14.24 -33.83
N ARG A 356 1.34 14.45 -34.89
CA ARG A 356 2.81 14.49 -34.84
C ARG A 356 3.38 15.69 -34.07
N THR A 357 2.53 16.66 -33.74
CA THR A 357 2.87 17.86 -32.98
C THR A 357 2.27 17.82 -31.58
N GLU A 358 1.88 16.62 -31.11
CA GLU A 358 1.31 16.38 -29.78
C GLU A 358 0.00 17.13 -29.56
N VAL A 359 -0.73 17.41 -30.64
CA VAL A 359 -2.03 18.08 -30.57
C VAL A 359 -3.15 17.04 -30.57
N LEU A 360 -4.12 17.22 -29.67
CA LEU A 360 -5.28 16.35 -29.56
C LEU A 360 -6.09 16.34 -30.86
N THR A 361 -6.32 15.14 -31.40
CA THR A 361 -7.10 14.95 -32.63
C THR A 361 -8.60 14.77 -32.33
N PRO A 362 -9.50 14.85 -33.33
CA PRO A 362 -10.89 14.44 -33.17
C PRO A 362 -11.05 12.99 -32.70
N LEU A 363 -10.16 12.08 -33.12
CA LEU A 363 -10.13 10.70 -32.67
C LEU A 363 -9.78 10.59 -31.18
N GLY A 364 -8.76 11.33 -30.73
CA GLY A 364 -8.42 11.41 -29.30
C GLY A 364 -9.54 12.00 -28.46
N TRP A 365 -10.15 13.09 -28.93
CA TRP A 365 -11.26 13.74 -28.23
C TRP A 365 -12.49 12.84 -28.05
N TRP A 366 -12.81 12.05 -29.07
CA TRP A 366 -13.88 11.06 -29.01
C TRP A 366 -13.50 9.82 -28.20
N GLY A 367 -12.27 9.34 -28.36
CA GLY A 367 -11.87 8.01 -27.94
C GLY A 367 -11.32 7.91 -26.51
N LEU A 368 -10.55 8.90 -26.05
CA LEU A 368 -9.94 8.89 -24.71
C LEU A 368 -10.96 8.69 -23.56
N PRO A 369 -12.05 9.47 -23.46
CA PRO A 369 -13.03 9.26 -22.39
C PRO A 369 -13.71 7.90 -22.47
N ARG A 370 -13.95 7.36 -23.68
CA ARG A 370 -14.53 6.02 -23.87
C ARG A 370 -13.56 4.91 -23.47
N ALA A 371 -12.27 5.11 -23.75
CA ALA A 371 -11.22 4.18 -23.35
C ALA A 371 -11.06 4.13 -21.83
N LEU A 372 -11.10 5.27 -21.13
CA LEU A 372 -11.10 5.29 -19.66
C LEU A 372 -12.35 4.62 -19.07
N ILE A 373 -13.54 4.91 -19.62
CA ILE A 373 -14.76 4.22 -19.20
C ILE A 373 -14.60 2.71 -19.37
N ARG A 374 -14.05 2.24 -20.49
CA ARG A 374 -13.80 0.82 -20.73
C ARG A 374 -12.76 0.23 -19.78
N ALA A 375 -11.71 0.98 -19.45
CA ALA A 375 -10.65 0.55 -18.55
C ALA A 375 -11.18 0.32 -17.12
N TRP A 376 -12.04 1.22 -16.65
CA TRP A 376 -12.55 1.25 -15.27
C TRP A 376 -13.94 0.62 -15.11
N SER A 377 -14.55 0.16 -16.20
CA SER A 377 -15.78 -0.61 -16.13
C SER A 377 -15.40 -2.08 -16.07
N HIS A 378 -15.67 -2.72 -14.95
CA HIS A 378 -15.54 -4.17 -14.79
C HIS A 378 -16.60 -4.89 -15.67
N GLU A 379 -16.41 -4.95 -16.99
CA GLU A 379 -17.18 -5.77 -17.94
C GLU A 379 -16.31 -6.74 -18.75
#